data_AF-A0A351TKN8-F1
#
_entry.id   AF-A0A351TKN8-F1
#
_cell.length_a   1.000
_cell.length_b   1.000
_cell.length_c   1.000
_cell.angle_alpha   90.00
_cell.angle_beta   90.00
_cell.angle_gamma   90.00
#
_symmetry.space_group_name_H-M   'P 1'
#
loop_
_entity.id
_entity.type
_entity.pdbx_description
1 polymer ?
#
loop_
_entity_poly.entity_id
_entity_poly.type
_entity_poly.pdbx_seq_one_letter_code
_entity_poly.pdbx_strand_id
1 'polypeptide(L)'
;TTLDDKILPYITNICKRDPRSGRVVTGGIVSCKDSSWLLSWTINRQGQFKEQDKDKVCVWVYGLFTDVPGDYVKKPMRECTGREITEEWLYHIGVPVEDIPELAEHSAVCVPTMMPYITAFFMPRTKGDRPDVIPDGCVNFAFLGQFADTPRDTVFTTEYSVRTAMEAVYGLLGVDRGVPEVWGSVYDIRELLDSSVKLMDGKSPLEIELPGPLNALKKPLLHFIKGTVIEKVLRDHDVLKDGMM
;
A
#
# COMPACT_ATOMS: atom_id res chain seq x y z
N THR A 1 -17.39 6.13 11.80
CA THR A 1 -17.33 5.63 13.18
C THR A 1 -18.62 4.93 13.52
N THR A 2 -18.57 3.71 14.05
CA THR A 2 -19.76 3.00 14.52
C THR A 2 -20.29 3.63 15.81
N LEU A 3 -21.61 3.62 15.98
CA LEU A 3 -22.31 4.16 17.16
C LEU A 3 -22.83 3.09 18.10
N ASP A 4 -23.00 1.86 17.60
CA ASP A 4 -23.47 0.70 18.35
C ASP A 4 -22.78 -0.59 17.84
N ASP A 5 -23.23 -1.73 18.38
CA ASP A 5 -22.69 -3.04 18.07
C ASP A 5 -23.25 -3.68 16.78
N LYS A 6 -24.25 -3.09 16.11
CA LYS A 6 -24.99 -3.78 15.04
C LYS A 6 -24.14 -4.05 13.79
N ILE A 7 -23.19 -3.17 13.48
CA ILE A 7 -22.29 -3.30 12.32
C ILE A 7 -21.09 -4.22 12.62
N LEU A 8 -20.69 -4.33 13.90
CA LEU A 8 -19.46 -5.03 14.29
C LEU A 8 -19.42 -6.52 13.94
N PRO A 9 -20.52 -7.30 13.98
CA PRO A 9 -20.54 -8.68 13.51
C PRO A 9 -20.10 -8.85 12.06
N TYR A 10 -20.52 -7.97 11.15
CA TYR A 10 -20.14 -8.02 9.73
C TYR A 10 -18.64 -7.79 9.55
N ILE A 11 -18.10 -6.78 10.24
CA ILE A 11 -16.65 -6.49 10.26
C ILE A 11 -15.88 -7.71 10.79
N THR A 12 -16.30 -8.25 11.95
CA THR A 12 -15.64 -9.38 12.62
C THR A 12 -15.69 -10.64 11.77
N ASN A 13 -16.79 -10.87 11.06
CA ASN A 13 -16.93 -11.99 10.13
C ASN A 13 -15.93 -11.92 8.97
N ILE A 14 -15.52 -10.72 8.56
CA ILE A 14 -14.51 -10.54 7.50
C ILE A 14 -13.09 -10.64 8.08
N CYS A 15 -12.77 -9.85 9.12
CA CYS A 15 -11.39 -9.74 9.62
C CYS A 15 -10.99 -10.81 10.64
N LYS A 16 -11.96 -11.59 11.15
CA LYS A 16 -11.79 -12.67 12.14
C LYS A 16 -11.20 -12.21 13.48
N ARG A 17 -11.32 -10.93 13.81
CA ARG A 17 -10.76 -10.31 15.02
C ARG A 17 -11.76 -9.32 15.61
N ASP A 18 -11.77 -9.21 16.94
CA ASP A 18 -12.55 -8.18 17.63
C ASP A 18 -12.01 -6.77 17.31
N PRO A 19 -12.82 -5.89 16.68
CA PRO A 19 -12.42 -4.53 16.35
C PRO A 19 -12.08 -3.65 17.56
N ARG A 20 -12.54 -4.02 18.77
CA ARG A 20 -12.32 -3.28 20.01
C ARG A 20 -11.16 -3.79 20.85
N SER A 21 -10.48 -4.85 20.41
CA SER A 21 -9.41 -5.52 21.17
C SER A 21 -8.16 -4.68 21.47
N GLY A 22 -8.04 -3.49 20.88
CA GLY A 22 -6.82 -2.67 20.92
C GLY A 22 -5.65 -3.26 20.11
N ARG A 23 -5.87 -4.37 19.41
CA ARG A 23 -4.88 -5.05 18.58
C ARG A 23 -5.18 -4.83 17.10
N VAL A 24 -4.42 -5.49 16.24
CA VAL A 24 -4.63 -5.45 14.79
C VAL A 24 -6.04 -5.96 14.48
N VAL A 25 -6.78 -5.21 13.65
CA VAL A 25 -8.13 -5.59 13.19
C VAL A 25 -8.04 -6.09 11.75
N THR A 26 -8.09 -5.21 10.74
CA THR A 26 -8.00 -5.63 9.33
C THR A 26 -6.56 -5.90 8.90
N GLY A 27 -5.56 -5.30 9.55
CA GLY A 27 -4.13 -5.49 9.21
C GLY A 27 -3.69 -4.79 7.92
N GLY A 28 -4.42 -3.74 7.53
CA GLY A 28 -4.28 -3.09 6.23
C GLY A 28 -5.66 -2.88 5.61
N ILE A 29 -5.70 -2.46 4.35
CA ILE A 29 -6.96 -2.28 3.63
C ILE A 29 -7.57 -3.62 3.24
N VAL A 30 -8.90 -3.69 3.27
CA VAL A 30 -9.72 -4.73 2.65
C VAL A 30 -10.32 -4.10 1.39
N SER A 31 -10.08 -4.71 0.23
CA SER A 31 -10.57 -4.21 -1.07
C SER A 31 -11.76 -5.01 -1.56
N CYS A 32 -12.86 -4.31 -1.86
CA CYS A 32 -14.05 -4.83 -2.52
C CYS A 32 -13.77 -4.83 -4.03
N LYS A 33 -13.15 -5.92 -4.52
CA LYS A 33 -12.59 -5.98 -5.89
C LYS A 33 -13.62 -5.79 -7.01
N ASP A 34 -14.87 -6.16 -6.73
CA ASP A 34 -16.02 -6.08 -7.62
C ASP A 34 -16.86 -4.81 -7.42
N SER A 35 -16.45 -3.91 -6.53
CA SER A 35 -17.15 -2.64 -6.35
C SER A 35 -16.85 -1.65 -7.48
N SER A 36 -17.89 -0.95 -7.95
CA SER A 36 -17.79 0.06 -9.00
C SER A 36 -16.88 1.23 -8.61
N TRP A 37 -16.83 1.59 -7.33
CA TRP A 37 -15.91 2.64 -6.82
C TRP A 37 -14.46 2.15 -6.62
N LEU A 38 -14.21 0.85 -6.80
CA LEU A 38 -13.00 0.17 -6.32
C LEU A 38 -12.71 0.58 -4.86
N LEU A 39 -13.72 0.37 -4.02
CA LEU A 39 -13.79 0.72 -2.62
C LEU A 39 -12.86 -0.16 -1.78
N SER A 40 -12.20 0.50 -0.85
CA SER A 40 -11.38 -0.13 0.16
C SER A 40 -11.63 0.49 1.52
N TRP A 41 -11.53 -0.33 2.57
CA TRP A 41 -11.71 0.11 3.94
C TRP A 41 -10.67 -0.51 4.86
N THR A 42 -10.38 0.14 5.98
CA THR A 42 -9.45 -0.37 6.98
C THR A 42 -9.90 0.00 8.39
N ILE A 43 -9.54 -0.86 9.34
CA ILE A 43 -9.65 -0.59 10.76
C ILE A 43 -8.27 -0.86 11.35
N ASN A 44 -7.63 0.21 11.80
CA ASN A 44 -6.39 0.15 12.56
C ASN A 44 -6.68 -0.24 14.01
N ARG A 45 -5.62 -0.34 14.83
CA ARG A 45 -5.74 -0.58 16.28
C ARG A 45 -6.62 0.51 16.91
N GLN A 46 -7.63 0.14 17.69
CA GLN A 46 -8.56 1.07 18.34
C GLN A 46 -8.17 1.35 19.81
N GLY A 47 -8.42 2.53 20.40
CA GLY A 47 -8.95 3.76 19.79
C GLY A 47 -7.88 4.51 19.01
N GLN A 48 -8.18 4.79 17.73
CA GLN A 48 -7.25 5.49 16.84
C GLN A 48 -6.98 6.92 17.32
N PHE A 49 -7.97 7.53 17.98
CA PHE A 49 -7.84 8.81 18.67
C PHE A 49 -7.80 8.59 20.18
N LYS A 50 -6.93 9.32 20.89
CA LYS A 50 -6.72 9.15 22.33
C LYS A 50 -7.99 9.38 23.16
N GLU A 51 -8.85 10.29 22.72
CA GLU A 51 -10.12 10.64 23.37
C GLU A 51 -11.32 9.90 22.76
N GLN A 52 -11.09 8.97 21.85
CA GLN A 52 -12.15 8.14 21.28
C GLN A 52 -12.78 7.29 22.37
N ASP A 53 -14.11 7.28 22.40
CA ASP A 53 -14.88 6.34 23.20
C ASP A 53 -14.49 4.89 22.87
N LYS A 54 -14.25 4.07 23.90
CA LYS A 54 -13.75 2.70 23.76
C LYS A 54 -14.77 1.75 23.12
N ASP A 55 -16.04 2.10 23.17
CA ASP A 55 -17.11 1.30 22.57
C ASP A 55 -17.27 1.58 21.08
N LYS A 56 -16.67 2.68 20.57
CA LYS A 56 -16.75 3.08 19.17
C LYS A 56 -15.58 2.56 18.35
N VAL A 57 -15.85 2.24 17.09
CA VAL A 57 -14.82 1.82 16.13
C VAL A 57 -14.72 2.83 14.99
N CYS A 58 -13.51 3.37 14.79
CA CYS A 58 -13.22 4.25 13.68
C CYS A 58 -12.84 3.42 12.45
N VAL A 59 -13.66 3.53 11.40
CA VAL A 59 -13.45 2.90 10.10
C VAL A 59 -13.02 3.97 9.11
N TRP A 60 -11.96 3.71 8.35
CA TRP A 60 -11.57 4.55 7.22
C TRP A 60 -11.97 3.86 5.92
N VAL A 61 -12.59 4.60 5.01
CA VAL A 61 -13.12 4.11 3.72
C VAL A 61 -12.66 5.08 2.64
N TYR A 62 -12.26 4.56 1.48
CA TYR A 62 -11.99 5.34 0.28
C TYR A 62 -12.40 4.58 -0.98
N GLY A 63 -12.67 5.31 -2.07
CA GLY A 63 -12.83 4.76 -3.41
C GLY A 63 -11.75 5.30 -4.34
N LEU A 64 -11.27 4.48 -5.27
CA LEU A 64 -10.33 4.91 -6.31
C LEU A 64 -11.04 5.58 -7.50
N PHE A 65 -12.29 5.20 -7.78
CA PHE A 65 -13.11 5.79 -8.83
C PHE A 65 -14.25 6.60 -8.20
N THR A 66 -14.19 7.93 -8.32
CA THR A 66 -15.11 8.84 -7.61
C THR A 66 -16.22 9.40 -8.49
N ASP A 67 -16.13 9.17 -9.80
CA ASP A 67 -16.98 9.72 -10.86
C ASP A 67 -17.92 8.69 -11.49
N VAL A 68 -17.93 7.45 -10.99
CA VAL A 68 -18.81 6.37 -11.46
C VAL A 68 -19.89 6.04 -10.42
N PRO A 69 -21.12 5.69 -10.83
CA PRO A 69 -22.16 5.23 -9.90
C PRO A 69 -21.74 4.01 -9.09
N GLY A 70 -22.22 3.92 -7.84
CA GLY A 70 -22.04 2.74 -6.98
C GLY A 70 -22.98 1.58 -7.32
N ASP A 71 -22.74 0.46 -6.66
CA ASP A 71 -23.46 -0.81 -6.84
C ASP A 71 -24.76 -0.85 -6.04
N TYR A 72 -24.81 -0.18 -4.88
CA TYR A 72 -26.04 0.07 -4.12
C TYR A 72 -26.53 1.50 -4.33
N VAL A 73 -25.68 2.48 -4.01
CA VAL A 73 -25.96 3.89 -4.22
C VAL A 73 -25.69 4.26 -5.67
N LYS A 74 -26.76 4.55 -6.43
CA LYS A 74 -26.71 4.86 -7.87
C LYS A 74 -26.22 6.27 -8.20
N LYS A 75 -25.21 6.76 -7.46
CA LYS A 75 -24.56 8.06 -7.64
C LYS A 75 -23.03 7.92 -7.64
N PRO A 76 -22.32 8.83 -8.32
CA PRO A 76 -20.88 8.99 -8.13
C PRO A 76 -20.51 9.22 -6.66
N MET A 77 -19.43 8.60 -6.18
CA MET A 77 -18.97 8.76 -4.79
C MET A 77 -18.79 10.23 -4.40
N ARG A 78 -18.28 11.07 -5.31
CA ARG A 78 -18.07 12.51 -5.09
C ARG A 78 -19.36 13.32 -4.85
N GLU A 79 -20.51 12.74 -5.16
CA GLU A 79 -21.85 13.33 -4.99
C GLU A 79 -22.62 12.70 -3.81
N CYS A 80 -21.95 11.84 -3.04
CA CYS A 80 -22.54 11.13 -1.91
C CYS A 80 -22.30 11.87 -0.59
N THR A 81 -23.31 11.83 0.26
CA THR A 81 -23.20 12.16 1.68
C THR A 81 -22.43 11.07 2.43
N GLY A 82 -22.04 11.33 3.68
CA GLY A 82 -21.44 10.30 4.53
C GLY A 82 -22.36 9.09 4.74
N ARG A 83 -23.67 9.31 4.85
CA ARG A 83 -24.65 8.23 4.97
C ARG A 83 -24.64 7.34 3.74
N GLU A 84 -24.73 7.92 2.55
CA GLU A 84 -24.73 7.16 1.28
C GLU A 84 -23.41 6.40 1.05
N ILE A 85 -22.25 6.98 1.42
CA ILE A 85 -20.98 6.24 1.41
C ILE A 85 -21.02 5.06 2.38
N THR A 86 -21.67 5.24 3.54
CA THR A 86 -21.85 4.17 4.52
C THR A 86 -22.78 3.09 3.96
N GLU A 87 -23.89 3.46 3.30
CA GLU A 87 -24.81 2.52 2.67
C GLU A 87 -24.10 1.62 1.64
N GLU A 88 -23.31 2.22 0.74
CA GLU A 88 -22.51 1.49 -0.25
C GLU A 88 -21.49 0.54 0.43
N TRP A 89 -20.81 1.01 1.47
CA TRP A 89 -19.86 0.16 2.20
C TRP A 89 -20.56 -1.00 2.93
N LEU A 90 -21.71 -0.75 3.56
CA LEU A 90 -22.50 -1.79 4.24
C LEU A 90 -22.97 -2.87 3.26
N TYR A 91 -23.38 -2.47 2.05
CA TYR A 91 -23.70 -3.40 0.96
C TYR A 91 -22.51 -4.33 0.66
N HIS A 92 -21.32 -3.77 0.45
CA HIS A 92 -20.12 -4.54 0.11
C HIS A 92 -19.55 -5.42 1.23
N ILE A 93 -19.93 -5.19 2.49
CA ILE A 93 -19.57 -6.08 3.61
C ILE A 93 -20.67 -7.11 3.93
N GLY A 94 -21.72 -7.18 3.12
CA GLY A 94 -22.75 -8.22 3.19
C GLY A 94 -23.87 -7.98 4.20
N VAL A 95 -24.16 -6.71 4.53
CA VAL A 95 -25.35 -6.37 5.32
C VAL A 95 -26.63 -6.62 4.49
N PRO A 96 -27.70 -7.22 5.07
CA PRO A 96 -28.99 -7.37 4.39
C PRO A 96 -29.50 -6.03 3.88
N VAL A 97 -29.97 -6.00 2.63
CA VAL A 97 -30.34 -4.78 1.90
C VAL A 97 -31.41 -3.96 2.63
N GLU A 98 -32.33 -4.64 3.29
CA GLU A 98 -33.40 -4.08 4.11
C GLU A 98 -32.90 -3.33 5.37
N ASP A 99 -31.75 -3.72 5.91
CA ASP A 99 -31.17 -3.15 7.14
C ASP A 99 -30.22 -1.97 6.83
N ILE A 100 -29.72 -1.87 5.60
CA ILE A 100 -28.71 -0.88 5.21
C ILE A 100 -29.14 0.56 5.52
N PRO A 101 -30.34 1.03 5.14
CA PRO A 101 -30.73 2.44 5.40
C PRO A 101 -30.77 2.78 6.89
N GLU A 102 -31.33 1.87 7.70
CA GLU A 102 -31.44 2.04 9.16
C GLU A 102 -30.06 2.06 9.82
N LEU A 103 -29.18 1.13 9.46
CA LEU A 103 -27.82 1.05 10.02
C LEU A 103 -26.94 2.22 9.60
N ALA A 104 -27.05 2.68 8.35
CA ALA A 104 -26.29 3.82 7.86
C ALA A 104 -26.72 5.14 8.53
N GLU A 105 -28.02 5.32 8.80
CA GLU A 105 -28.56 6.51 9.45
C GLU A 105 -28.29 6.53 10.97
N HIS A 106 -28.43 5.40 11.65
CA HIS A 106 -28.50 5.36 13.12
C HIS A 106 -27.34 4.63 13.81
N SER A 107 -26.62 3.76 13.10
CA SER A 107 -25.54 2.95 13.69
C SER A 107 -24.14 3.38 13.28
N ALA A 108 -24.01 4.40 12.43
CA ALA A 108 -22.71 4.96 12.05
C ALA A 108 -22.78 6.48 11.77
N VAL A 109 -21.67 7.16 12.03
CA VAL A 109 -21.43 8.53 11.55
C VAL A 109 -20.25 8.51 10.60
N CYS A 110 -20.45 9.01 9.39
CA CYS A 110 -19.42 9.12 8.37
C CYS A 110 -19.23 10.60 7.99
N VAL A 111 -17.98 11.07 8.05
CA VAL A 111 -17.61 12.42 7.66
C VAL A 111 -16.84 12.33 6.34
N PRO A 112 -17.46 12.60 5.19
CA PRO A 112 -16.77 12.55 3.91
C PRO A 112 -15.76 13.70 3.80
N THR A 113 -14.66 13.48 3.10
CA THR A 113 -13.66 14.51 2.83
C THR A 113 -13.21 14.40 1.38
N MET A 114 -13.46 15.44 0.58
CA MET A 114 -12.96 15.53 -0.78
C MET A 114 -11.58 16.18 -0.78
N MET A 115 -10.60 15.53 -1.41
CA MET A 115 -9.21 16.00 -1.45
C MET A 115 -8.76 16.12 -2.93
N PRO A 116 -8.81 17.32 -3.53
CA PRO A 116 -8.56 17.47 -4.97
C PRO A 116 -7.13 17.08 -5.39
N TYR A 117 -6.17 17.10 -4.46
CA TYR A 117 -4.75 16.84 -4.74
C TYR A 117 -4.22 15.58 -4.07
N ILE A 118 -5.07 14.70 -3.54
CA ILE A 118 -4.60 13.50 -2.83
C ILE A 118 -3.75 12.60 -3.74
N THR A 119 -4.04 12.53 -5.05
CA THR A 119 -3.27 11.74 -6.03
C THR A 119 -2.13 12.51 -6.69
N ALA A 120 -1.90 13.78 -6.34
CA ALA A 120 -1.01 14.67 -7.08
C ALA A 120 0.46 14.20 -7.11
N PHE A 121 0.92 13.46 -6.09
CA PHE A 121 2.28 12.91 -6.07
C PHE A 121 2.57 11.90 -7.18
N PHE A 122 1.53 11.27 -7.74
CA PHE A 122 1.65 10.22 -8.75
C PHE A 122 1.30 10.68 -10.17
N MET A 123 1.11 11.99 -10.37
CA MET A 123 0.97 12.52 -11.72
C MET A 123 2.24 12.22 -12.52
N PRO A 124 2.11 11.77 -13.79
CA PRO A 124 3.27 11.60 -14.66
C PRO A 124 4.10 12.88 -14.71
N ARG A 125 5.41 12.72 -14.64
CA ARG A 125 6.37 13.82 -14.59
C ARG A 125 7.59 13.53 -15.43
N THR A 126 8.35 14.57 -15.72
CA THR A 126 9.64 14.55 -16.39
C THR A 126 10.74 15.02 -15.44
N LYS A 127 12.00 14.79 -15.82
CA LYS A 127 13.15 15.30 -15.06
C LYS A 127 13.11 16.82 -15.06
N GLY A 128 13.18 17.44 -13.88
CA GLY A 128 13.12 18.90 -13.70
C GLY A 128 11.75 19.42 -13.26
N ASP A 129 10.66 18.64 -13.36
CA ASP A 129 9.33 19.06 -12.86
C ASP A 129 9.29 19.21 -11.33
N ARG A 130 10.21 18.54 -10.64
CA ARG A 130 10.46 18.69 -9.21
C ARG A 130 11.85 19.30 -9.03
N PRO A 131 12.01 20.33 -8.18
CA PRO A 131 13.31 20.90 -7.89
C PRO A 131 14.14 19.94 -7.04
N ASP A 132 15.46 19.94 -7.23
CA ASP A 132 16.38 19.27 -6.29
C ASP A 132 16.16 19.82 -4.87
N VAL A 133 16.42 19.00 -3.85
CA VAL A 133 16.30 19.40 -2.43
C VAL A 133 17.08 20.70 -2.15
N ILE A 134 18.32 20.79 -2.65
CA ILE A 134 19.12 22.02 -2.66
C ILE A 134 19.48 22.30 -4.12
N PRO A 135 18.79 23.22 -4.80
CA PRO A 135 19.12 23.56 -6.17
C PRO A 135 20.53 24.16 -6.31
N ASP A 136 21.15 23.94 -7.47
CA ASP A 136 22.50 24.45 -7.76
C ASP A 136 22.63 25.96 -7.48
N GLY A 137 23.68 26.33 -6.75
CA GLY A 137 23.96 27.72 -6.37
C GLY A 137 23.17 28.25 -5.18
N CYS A 138 22.22 27.49 -4.61
CA CYS A 138 21.54 27.87 -3.37
C CYS A 138 22.50 27.81 -2.18
N VAL A 139 22.51 28.88 -1.38
CA VAL A 139 23.40 29.01 -0.20
C VAL A 139 22.67 28.94 1.13
N ASN A 140 21.36 29.20 1.15
CA ASN A 140 20.55 29.32 2.37
C ASN A 140 19.07 28.94 2.16
N PHE A 141 18.76 28.16 1.13
CA PHE A 141 17.40 27.78 0.76
C PHE A 141 17.34 26.35 0.23
N ALA A 142 16.23 25.65 0.52
CA ALA A 142 15.98 24.27 0.11
C ALA A 142 14.47 23.99 -0.09
N PHE A 143 14.14 23.02 -0.94
CA PHE A 143 12.79 22.45 -1.08
C PHE A 143 12.68 21.14 -0.31
N LEU A 144 11.61 20.98 0.46
CA LEU A 144 11.37 19.79 1.29
C LEU A 144 10.07 19.08 0.88
N GLY A 145 9.98 17.82 1.26
CA GLY A 145 8.77 17.01 1.11
C GLY A 145 8.65 16.35 -0.25
N GLN A 146 7.46 15.85 -0.51
CA GLN A 146 7.15 14.90 -1.58
C GLN A 146 7.29 15.46 -3.00
N PHE A 147 7.30 16.78 -3.15
CA PHE A 147 7.46 17.45 -4.42
C PHE A 147 8.90 17.93 -4.68
N ALA A 148 9.85 17.69 -3.77
CA ALA A 148 11.27 17.82 -4.05
C ALA A 148 11.81 16.56 -4.77
N ASP A 149 12.92 16.67 -5.48
CA ASP A 149 13.60 15.57 -6.15
C ASP A 149 14.82 15.12 -5.35
N THR A 150 14.85 13.82 -5.03
CA THR A 150 16.02 13.11 -4.48
C THR A 150 16.05 11.69 -5.09
N PRO A 151 17.23 11.09 -5.33
CA PRO A 151 17.36 9.82 -6.04
C PRO A 151 16.69 8.63 -5.35
N ARG A 152 16.13 7.72 -6.16
CA ARG A 152 15.63 6.36 -5.82
C ARG A 152 14.48 6.25 -4.82
N ASP A 153 14.25 7.22 -3.94
CA ASP A 153 13.23 7.11 -2.89
C ASP A 153 11.79 7.31 -3.44
N THR A 154 10.80 6.89 -2.67
CA THR A 154 9.39 6.83 -3.06
C THR A 154 8.54 7.87 -2.35
N VAL A 155 7.81 8.68 -3.12
CA VAL A 155 6.86 9.66 -2.58
C VAL A 155 5.60 8.99 -2.03
N PHE A 156 4.70 9.78 -1.41
CA PHE A 156 3.53 9.26 -0.67
C PHE A 156 3.95 8.46 0.58
N THR A 157 5.17 8.70 1.10
CA THR A 157 5.70 8.05 2.30
C THR A 157 6.22 9.08 3.29
N THR A 158 6.01 8.87 4.59
CA THR A 158 6.61 9.78 5.59
C THR A 158 8.13 9.81 5.50
N GLU A 159 8.74 8.70 5.06
CA GLU A 159 10.20 8.56 4.86
C GLU A 159 10.75 9.63 3.91
N TYR A 160 10.14 9.83 2.73
CA TYR A 160 10.61 10.83 1.75
C TYR A 160 10.63 12.26 2.32
N SER A 161 9.62 12.60 3.13
CA SER A 161 9.57 13.90 3.80
C SER A 161 10.71 14.06 4.82
N VAL A 162 11.03 12.99 5.55
CA VAL A 162 12.14 13.00 6.52
C VAL A 162 13.49 13.04 5.80
N ARG A 163 13.65 12.27 4.71
CA ARG A 163 14.87 12.24 3.89
C ARG A 163 15.19 13.62 3.34
N THR A 164 14.25 14.24 2.63
CA THR A 164 14.46 15.57 2.02
C THR A 164 14.78 16.62 3.09
N ALA A 165 14.15 16.56 4.27
CA ALA A 165 14.52 17.40 5.40
C ALA A 165 15.95 17.14 5.91
N MET A 166 16.35 15.88 6.03
CA MET A 166 17.70 15.49 6.47
C MET A 166 18.75 15.96 5.46
N GLU A 167 18.55 15.72 4.17
CA GLU A 167 19.45 16.13 3.08
C GLU A 167 19.62 17.65 3.04
N ALA A 168 18.53 18.41 3.18
CA ALA A 168 18.58 19.87 3.22
C ALA A 168 19.37 20.40 4.41
N VAL A 169 19.07 19.91 5.62
CA VAL A 169 19.77 20.34 6.86
C VAL A 169 21.25 20.00 6.78
N TYR A 170 21.60 18.80 6.31
CA TYR A 170 22.97 18.35 6.23
C TYR A 170 23.76 19.15 5.18
N GLY A 171 23.18 19.36 4.00
CA GLY A 171 23.82 20.10 2.93
C GLY A 171 24.01 21.58 3.24
N LEU A 172 23.00 22.26 3.82
CA LEU A 172 23.07 23.71 4.09
C LEU A 172 23.88 24.05 5.35
N LEU A 173 23.89 23.19 6.38
CA LEU A 173 24.60 23.46 7.63
C LEU A 173 25.97 22.78 7.72
N GLY A 174 26.39 22.06 6.67
CA GLY A 174 27.68 21.37 6.64
C GLY A 174 27.81 20.31 7.74
N VAL A 175 26.75 19.54 7.98
CA VAL A 175 26.77 18.46 8.98
C VAL A 175 27.70 17.35 8.48
N ASP A 176 28.82 17.14 9.18
CA ASP A 176 29.83 16.14 8.82
C ASP A 176 29.42 14.72 9.24
N ARG A 177 28.34 14.23 8.61
CA ARG A 177 27.81 12.87 8.79
C ARG A 177 27.08 12.43 7.53
N GLY A 178 27.21 11.16 7.15
CA GLY A 178 26.46 10.60 6.02
C GLY A 178 24.95 10.55 6.27
N VAL A 179 24.16 10.98 5.28
CA VAL A 179 22.73 10.67 5.19
C VAL A 179 22.60 9.21 4.73
N PRO A 180 21.77 8.37 5.37
CA PRO A 180 21.59 6.99 4.93
C PRO A 180 21.00 6.97 3.52
N GLU A 181 21.59 6.18 2.62
CA GLU A 181 21.01 5.97 1.29
C GLU A 181 19.65 5.27 1.38
N VAL A 182 18.90 5.28 0.28
CA VAL A 182 17.73 4.41 0.12
C VAL A 182 18.19 2.96 0.19
N TRP A 183 17.47 2.13 0.95
CA TRP A 183 17.80 0.71 1.12
C TRP A 183 18.11 0.03 -0.23
N GLY A 184 19.27 -0.59 -0.29
CA GLY A 184 19.84 -1.15 -1.52
C GLY A 184 19.25 -2.49 -1.98
N SER A 185 18.01 -2.83 -1.61
CA SER A 185 17.42 -4.14 -1.95
C SER A 185 17.42 -4.43 -3.45
N VAL A 186 17.27 -3.41 -4.29
CA VAL A 186 17.34 -3.55 -5.76
C VAL A 186 18.71 -3.97 -6.29
N TYR A 187 19.76 -3.88 -5.47
CA TYR A 187 21.12 -4.31 -5.78
C TYR A 187 21.52 -5.58 -5.00
N ASP A 188 20.70 -6.03 -4.06
CA ASP A 188 20.95 -7.25 -3.31
C ASP A 188 20.41 -8.45 -4.09
N ILE A 189 21.32 -9.29 -4.59
CA ILE A 189 20.96 -10.48 -5.36
C ILE A 189 19.99 -11.40 -4.61
N ARG A 190 20.05 -11.43 -3.27
CA ARG A 190 19.18 -12.26 -2.43
C ARG A 190 17.74 -11.80 -2.54
N GLU A 191 17.53 -10.49 -2.43
CA GLU A 191 16.21 -9.85 -2.58
C GLU A 191 15.66 -10.03 -4.00
N LEU A 192 16.53 -9.97 -5.02
CA LEU A 192 16.12 -10.20 -6.41
C LEU A 192 15.68 -11.65 -6.66
N LEU A 193 16.41 -12.63 -6.13
CA LEU A 193 16.06 -14.04 -6.22
C LEU A 193 14.76 -14.33 -5.47
N ASP A 194 14.65 -13.86 -4.23
CA ASP A 194 13.45 -13.96 -3.42
C ASP A 194 12.23 -13.33 -4.10
N SER A 195 12.40 -12.16 -4.71
CA SER A 195 11.35 -11.47 -5.45
C SER A 195 10.90 -12.28 -6.66
N SER A 196 11.84 -12.91 -7.38
CA SER A 196 11.51 -13.73 -8.56
C SER A 196 10.61 -14.92 -8.22
N VAL A 197 10.81 -15.56 -7.06
CA VAL A 197 9.97 -16.67 -6.60
C VAL A 197 8.62 -16.17 -6.09
N LYS A 198 8.60 -15.06 -5.34
CA LYS A 198 7.37 -14.45 -4.82
C LYS A 198 6.45 -13.96 -5.95
N LEU A 199 7.01 -13.37 -7.00
CA LEU A 199 6.28 -12.96 -8.20
C LEU A 199 5.66 -14.14 -8.97
N MET A 200 6.15 -15.35 -8.73
CA MET A 200 5.69 -16.59 -9.36
C MET A 200 4.83 -17.45 -8.41
N ASP A 201 4.20 -16.84 -7.40
CA ASP A 201 3.39 -17.52 -6.38
C ASP A 201 4.12 -18.68 -5.69
N GLY A 202 5.43 -18.50 -5.42
CA GLY A 202 6.25 -19.51 -4.76
C GLY A 202 6.82 -20.58 -5.69
N LYS A 203 6.54 -20.52 -6.99
CA LYS A 203 7.16 -21.42 -7.99
C LYS A 203 8.56 -20.97 -8.33
N SER A 204 9.42 -21.92 -8.68
CA SER A 204 10.75 -21.57 -9.18
C SER A 204 10.60 -20.88 -10.55
N PRO A 205 11.30 -19.76 -10.81
CA PRO A 205 11.33 -19.15 -12.14
C PRO A 205 11.96 -20.06 -13.19
N LEU A 206 12.71 -21.09 -12.78
CA LEU A 206 13.29 -22.09 -13.68
C LEU A 206 12.24 -23.09 -14.21
N GLU A 207 11.05 -23.18 -13.59
CA GLU A 207 9.93 -24.00 -14.07
C GLU A 207 9.23 -23.39 -15.29
N ILE A 208 9.38 -22.08 -15.51
CA ILE A 208 8.70 -21.35 -16.59
C ILE A 208 9.35 -21.68 -17.93
N GLU A 209 8.58 -22.10 -18.93
CA GLU A 209 9.14 -22.26 -20.29
C GLU A 209 9.61 -20.91 -20.84
N LEU A 210 10.91 -20.80 -21.11
CA LEU A 210 11.46 -19.63 -21.78
C LEU A 210 11.22 -19.75 -23.29
N PRO A 211 10.93 -18.65 -23.99
CA PRO A 211 10.65 -18.68 -25.41
C PRO A 211 11.82 -19.20 -26.25
N GLY A 212 11.52 -20.09 -27.20
CA GLY A 212 12.45 -20.57 -28.22
C GLY A 212 13.65 -21.37 -27.65
N PRO A 213 14.87 -21.20 -28.21
CA PRO A 213 16.03 -22.01 -27.83
C PRO A 213 16.56 -21.71 -26.41
N LEU A 214 16.06 -20.66 -25.75
CA LEU A 214 16.50 -20.27 -24.40
C LEU A 214 16.17 -21.35 -23.35
N ASN A 215 15.11 -22.14 -23.53
CA ASN A 215 14.77 -23.19 -22.58
C ASN A 215 15.82 -24.32 -22.57
N ALA A 216 16.46 -24.58 -23.72
CA ALA A 216 17.52 -25.59 -23.84
C ALA A 216 18.82 -25.20 -23.10
N LEU A 217 19.03 -23.90 -22.82
CA LEU A 217 20.20 -23.39 -22.10
C LEU A 217 20.15 -23.65 -20.59
N LYS A 218 18.97 -23.93 -20.03
CA LYS A 218 18.82 -24.16 -18.58
C LYS A 218 19.65 -25.34 -18.08
N LYS A 219 19.58 -26.49 -18.76
CA LYS A 219 20.30 -27.71 -18.33
C LYS A 219 21.83 -27.51 -18.32
N PRO A 220 22.47 -26.98 -19.37
CA PRO A 220 23.89 -26.65 -19.34
C PRO A 220 24.26 -25.65 -18.24
N LEU A 221 23.46 -24.61 -18.03
CA LEU A 221 23.69 -23.62 -16.98
C LEU A 221 23.64 -24.24 -15.58
N LEU A 222 22.62 -25.07 -15.32
CA LEU A 222 22.48 -25.79 -14.05
C LEU A 222 23.65 -26.75 -13.79
N HIS A 223 24.12 -27.44 -14.84
CA HIS A 223 25.30 -28.27 -14.74
C HIS A 223 26.56 -27.46 -14.40
N PHE A 224 26.73 -26.29 -15.03
CA PHE A 224 27.89 -25.43 -14.82
C PHE A 224 27.97 -24.84 -13.41
N ILE A 225 26.83 -24.49 -12.80
CA ILE A 225 26.80 -23.91 -11.46
C ILE A 225 26.83 -24.97 -10.34
N LYS A 226 26.73 -26.26 -10.68
CA LYS A 226 26.69 -27.35 -9.71
C LYS A 226 27.95 -27.37 -8.84
N GLY A 227 27.77 -27.50 -7.53
CA GLY A 227 28.82 -27.49 -6.51
C GLY A 227 29.38 -26.09 -6.17
N THR A 228 28.80 -25.02 -6.72
CA THR A 228 29.27 -23.65 -6.48
C THR A 228 28.43 -22.92 -5.42
N VAL A 229 28.93 -21.76 -4.97
CA VAL A 229 28.17 -20.85 -4.11
C VAL A 229 26.90 -20.36 -4.81
N ILE A 230 26.89 -20.26 -6.14
CA ILE A 230 25.70 -19.86 -6.90
C ILE A 230 24.60 -20.90 -6.72
N GLU A 231 24.90 -22.20 -6.85
CA GLU A 231 23.92 -23.25 -6.59
C GLU A 231 23.35 -23.13 -5.18
N LYS A 232 24.21 -22.95 -4.18
CA LYS A 232 23.77 -22.79 -2.79
C LYS A 232 22.80 -21.61 -2.64
N VAL A 233 23.17 -20.43 -3.14
CA VAL A 233 22.32 -19.23 -3.04
C VAL A 233 20.99 -19.41 -3.78
N LEU A 234 20.99 -20.03 -4.96
CA LEU A 234 19.74 -20.33 -5.68
C LEU A 234 18.84 -21.29 -4.90
N ARG A 235 19.41 -22.25 -4.16
CA ARG A 235 18.66 -23.19 -3.31
C ARG A 235 18.13 -22.51 -2.05
N ASP A 236 18.96 -21.71 -1.38
CA ASP A 236 18.61 -20.99 -0.16
C ASP A 236 17.41 -20.03 -0.37
N HIS A 237 17.20 -19.60 -1.62
CA HIS A 237 16.13 -18.69 -2.05
C HIS A 237 15.04 -19.35 -2.92
N ASP A 238 14.91 -20.68 -2.88
CA ASP A 238 13.86 -21.45 -3.58
C ASP A 238 13.81 -21.29 -5.11
N VAL A 239 14.85 -20.72 -5.72
CA VAL A 239 15.00 -20.59 -7.17
C VAL A 239 15.41 -21.92 -7.78
N LEU A 240 16.29 -22.69 -7.14
CA LEU A 240 16.62 -24.05 -7.54
C LEU A 240 16.10 -25.04 -6.49
N LYS A 241 15.05 -25.78 -6.82
CA LYS A 241 14.43 -26.76 -5.92
C LYS A 241 15.01 -28.16 -6.09
N ASP A 242 14.76 -29.02 -5.12
CA ASP A 242 15.18 -30.42 -5.18
C ASP A 242 14.51 -31.15 -6.35
N GLY A 243 15.32 -31.92 -7.09
CA GLY A 243 14.89 -32.63 -8.30
C GLY A 243 14.97 -31.81 -9.60
N MET A 244 15.40 -30.55 -9.57
CA MET A 244 15.56 -29.71 -10.77
C MET A 244 16.93 -29.86 -11.47
N MET A 245 17.81 -30.74 -10.96
CA MET A 245 19.12 -31.05 -11.56
C MET A 245 19.19 -32.47 -12.10
#